data_AF-A0A6B3EDR6-F1
#
_entry.id   AF-A0A6B3EDR6-F1
#
_cell.length_a   1.000
_cell.length_b   1.000
_cell.length_c   1.000
_cell.angle_alpha   90.00
_cell.angle_beta   90.00
_cell.angle_gamma   90.00
#
_symmetry.space_group_name_H-M   'P 1'
#
loop_
_entity.id
_entity.type
_entity.pdbx_description
1 polymer ?
#
loop_
_entity_poly.entity_id
_entity_poly.type
_entity_poly.pdbx_seq_one_letter_code
_entity_poly.pdbx_strand_id
1 'polypeptide(L)'
;AETVPLDVAIWTAPGEPVPVAEGLAAPYEPITPNTPWGPPWGTSWFKVTGTVPAAWAGRTVEAVLDLGFSRHTPGFQCEGLVHTPDGTPV
;
A
#
# COMPACT_ATOMS: atom_id res chain seq x y z
N ALA A 1 9.45 16.26 10.40
CA ALA A 1 10.34 15.26 9.79
C ALA A 1 10.47 15.60 8.30
N GLU A 2 11.61 15.29 7.70
CA GLU A 2 11.78 15.38 6.24
C GLU A 2 11.07 14.20 5.58
N THR A 3 10.35 14.42 4.49
CA THR A 3 9.62 13.37 3.77
C THR A 3 9.80 13.54 2.27
N VAL A 4 9.78 12.43 1.54
CA VAL A 4 9.70 12.38 0.08
C VAL A 4 8.50 11.50 -0.31
N PRO A 5 7.77 11.81 -1.40
CA PRO A 5 6.63 11.00 -1.81
C PRO A 5 7.06 9.62 -2.30
N LEU A 6 6.15 8.66 -2.20
CA LEU A 6 6.25 7.34 -2.83
C LEU A 6 5.34 7.30 -4.04
N ASP A 7 5.75 6.57 -5.07
CA ASP A 7 4.88 6.23 -6.19
C ASP A 7 3.95 5.09 -5.77
N VAL A 8 2.67 5.24 -6.08
CA VAL A 8 1.64 4.25 -5.72
C VAL A 8 0.87 3.85 -6.96
N ALA A 9 0.69 2.55 -7.13
CA ALA A 9 -0.22 1.98 -8.10
C ALA A 9 -1.16 0.98 -7.43
N ILE A 10 -2.36 0.79 -7.97
CA ILE A 10 -3.41 -0.05 -7.39
C ILE A 10 -3.86 -1.11 -8.38
N TRP A 11 -4.26 -2.26 -7.85
CA TRP A 11 -5.10 -3.22 -8.53
C TRP A 11 -6.19 -3.70 -7.57
N THR A 12 -7.45 -3.65 -8.00
CA THR A 12 -8.56 -4.22 -7.24
C THR A 12 -8.75 -5.66 -7.65
N ALA A 13 -8.62 -6.58 -6.69
CA ALA A 13 -8.76 -8.00 -6.95
C ALA A 13 -10.22 -8.33 -7.32
N PRO A 14 -10.45 -9.28 -8.24
CA PRO A 14 -11.81 -9.68 -8.64
C PRO A 14 -12.58 -10.43 -7.54
N GLY A 15 -11.91 -10.84 -6.45
CA GLY A 15 -12.47 -11.51 -5.28
C GLY A 15 -11.40 -11.71 -4.20
N GLU A 16 -11.78 -12.33 -3.07
CA GLU A 16 -10.88 -12.56 -1.93
C GLU A 16 -10.92 -14.02 -1.42
N PRO A 17 -9.76 -14.63 -1.07
CA PRO A 17 -8.40 -14.16 -1.33
C PRO A 17 -7.91 -14.57 -2.73
N VAL A 18 -7.00 -13.77 -3.29
CA VAL A 18 -6.15 -14.20 -4.42
C VAL A 18 -4.80 -14.71 -3.90
N PRO A 19 -4.12 -15.64 -4.59
CA PRO A 19 -2.75 -16.02 -4.25
C PRO A 19 -1.80 -14.82 -4.26
N VAL A 20 -0.82 -14.78 -3.35
CA VAL A 20 0.17 -13.68 -3.27
C VAL A 20 0.89 -13.46 -4.61
N ALA A 21 1.28 -14.54 -5.29
CA ALA A 21 1.94 -14.46 -6.59
C ALA A 21 1.06 -13.80 -7.67
N GLU A 22 -0.27 -13.95 -7.59
CA GLU A 22 -1.21 -13.28 -8.47
C GLU A 22 -1.27 -11.78 -8.16
N GLY A 23 -1.42 -11.43 -6.87
CA GLY A 23 -1.36 -10.03 -6.42
C GLY A 23 -0.08 -9.33 -6.85
N LEU A 24 1.08 -9.98 -6.71
CA LEU A 24 2.38 -9.42 -7.12
C LEU A 24 2.49 -9.19 -8.64
N ALA A 25 1.88 -10.07 -9.45
CA ALA A 25 1.95 -10.02 -10.92
C ALA A 25 0.82 -9.23 -11.58
N ALA A 26 -0.12 -8.70 -10.79
CA ALA A 26 -1.31 -8.02 -11.28
C ALA A 26 -1.01 -6.79 -12.16
N PRO A 27 -1.94 -6.40 -13.05
CA PRO A 27 -1.80 -5.21 -13.88
C PRO A 27 -2.15 -3.94 -13.08
N TYR A 28 -1.18 -3.43 -12.32
CA TYR A 28 -1.35 -2.23 -11.50
C TYR A 28 -1.47 -0.94 -12.34
N GLU A 29 -2.35 -0.04 -11.92
CA GLU A 29 -2.53 1.29 -12.51
C GLU A 29 -2.10 2.39 -11.52
N PRO A 30 -1.36 3.44 -11.96
CA PRO A 30 -0.91 4.51 -11.06
C PRO A 30 -2.07 5.29 -10.42
N ILE A 31 -1.91 5.66 -9.15
CA ILE A 31 -2.85 6.52 -8.42
C ILE A 31 -2.11 7.61 -7.64
N THR A 32 -2.83 8.68 -7.31
CA THR A 32 -2.34 9.72 -6.41
C THR A 32 -3.01 9.64 -5.03
N PRO A 33 -2.43 10.22 -3.97
CA PRO A 33 -3.10 10.32 -2.68
C PRO A 33 -4.52 10.87 -2.79
N ASN A 34 -5.43 10.36 -1.95
CA ASN A 34 -6.86 10.67 -1.94
C ASN A 34 -7.67 10.18 -3.15
N THR A 35 -7.10 9.39 -4.06
CA THR A 35 -7.89 8.67 -5.08
C THR A 35 -8.86 7.72 -4.38
N PRO A 36 -10.18 7.77 -4.64
CA PRO A 36 -11.13 6.79 -4.11
C PRO A 36 -10.82 5.38 -4.62
N TRP A 37 -10.94 4.37 -3.76
CA TRP A 37 -10.58 2.99 -4.11
C TRP A 37 -11.46 1.97 -3.39
N GLY A 38 -11.72 0.85 -4.06
CA GLY A 38 -12.36 -0.34 -3.52
C GLY A 38 -13.83 -0.19 -3.06
N PRO A 39 -14.68 -1.22 -3.22
CA PRO A 39 -15.92 -1.29 -2.48
C PRO A 39 -15.63 -1.67 -1.01
N PRO A 40 -16.59 -1.44 -0.08
CA PRO A 40 -16.52 -2.03 1.25
C PRO A 40 -16.28 -3.55 1.18
N TRP A 41 -15.37 -4.06 2.01
CA TRP A 41 -14.96 -5.47 2.05
C TRP A 41 -14.32 -6.01 0.77
N GLY A 42 -13.93 -5.14 -0.17
CA GLY A 42 -13.12 -5.52 -1.32
C GLY A 42 -11.63 -5.51 -0.99
N THR A 43 -10.88 -6.44 -1.58
CA THR A 43 -9.40 -6.41 -1.51
C THR A 43 -8.83 -5.54 -2.62
N SER A 44 -7.98 -4.59 -2.25
CA SER A 44 -7.11 -3.88 -3.21
C SER A 44 -5.66 -4.12 -2.85
N TRP A 45 -4.86 -4.42 -3.85
CA TRP A 45 -3.41 -4.47 -3.73
C TRP A 45 -2.83 -3.12 -4.13
N PHE A 46 -1.87 -2.64 -3.34
CA PHE A 46 -1.12 -1.44 -3.64
C PHE A 46 0.35 -1.81 -3.91
N LYS A 47 0.88 -1.36 -5.04
CA LYS A 47 2.30 -1.40 -5.32
C LYS A 47 2.90 -0.05 -4.95
N VAL A 48 3.73 -0.05 -3.92
CA VAL A 48 4.39 1.17 -3.41
C VAL A 48 5.87 1.11 -3.77
N THR A 49 6.36 2.15 -4.45
CA THR A 49 7.76 2.25 -4.90
C THR A 49 8.36 3.56 -4.45
N GLY A 50 9.61 3.54 -4.00
CA GLY A 50 10.35 4.73 -3.65
C GLY A 50 11.83 4.47 -3.47
N THR A 51 12.61 5.55 -3.48
CA THR A 51 14.05 5.50 -3.23
C THR A 51 14.36 6.26 -1.96
N VAL A 52 15.00 5.59 -1.00
CA VAL A 52 15.50 6.26 0.21
C VAL A 52 16.60 7.24 -0.20
N PRO A 53 16.46 8.56 0.07
CA PRO A 53 17.48 9.54 -0.26
C PRO A 53 18.84 9.21 0.38
N ALA A 54 19.93 9.40 -0.37
CA ALA A 54 21.28 9.15 0.14
C ALA A 54 21.63 9.99 1.39
N ALA A 55 21.04 11.19 1.50
CA ALA A 55 21.18 12.05 2.67
C ALA A 55 20.60 11.44 3.97
N TRP A 56 19.80 10.37 3.86
CA TRP A 56 19.22 9.67 5.01
C TRP A 56 20.04 8.45 5.45
N ALA A 57 21.19 8.19 4.83
CA ALA A 57 22.06 7.08 5.20
C ALA A 57 22.38 7.06 6.71
N GLY A 58 22.31 5.88 7.32
CA GLY A 58 22.54 5.68 8.75
C GLY A 58 21.39 6.08 9.67
N ARG A 59 20.26 6.55 9.13
CA ARG A 59 19.05 6.88 9.89
C ARG A 59 18.02 5.75 9.78
N THR A 60 17.15 5.63 10.77
CA THR A 60 15.91 4.86 10.64
C THR A 60 14.99 5.57 9.64
N VAL A 61 14.48 4.81 8.67
CA VAL A 61 13.56 5.30 7.64
C VAL A 61 12.31 4.45 7.69
N GLU A 62 11.16 5.11 7.62
CA GLU A 62 9.84 4.49 7.71
C GLU A 62 9.03 4.85 6.47
N ALA A 63 8.32 3.88 5.90
CA ALA A 63 7.27 4.14 4.93
C ALA A 63 5.95 4.32 5.70
N VAL A 64 5.37 5.51 5.61
CA VAL A 64 4.08 5.81 6.25
C VAL A 64 2.97 5.62 5.22
N LEU A 65 2.17 4.57 5.40
CA LEU A 65 1.04 4.24 4.54
C LEU A 65 -0.27 4.52 5.29
N ASP A 66 -0.97 5.59 4.91
CA ASP A 66 -2.29 5.91 5.45
C ASP A 66 -3.38 5.45 4.48
N LEU A 67 -4.16 4.46 4.91
CA LEU A 67 -5.27 3.89 4.13
C LEU A 67 -6.59 4.68 4.30
N GLY A 68 -6.55 5.88 4.88
CA GLY A 68 -7.72 6.73 5.08
C GLY A 68 -8.45 6.46 6.39
N PHE A 69 -7.72 6.16 7.46
CA PHE A 69 -8.31 5.83 8.76
C PHE A 69 -9.03 7.06 9.37
N SER A 70 -10.31 6.90 9.73
CA SER A 70 -11.09 7.90 10.46
C SER A 70 -10.86 7.78 11.96
N ARG A 71 -10.54 8.90 12.61
CA ARG A 71 -10.41 8.96 14.07
C ARG A 71 -11.76 9.00 14.81
N HIS A 72 -12.87 9.12 14.09
CA HIS A 72 -14.19 9.35 14.69
C HIS A 72 -14.89 8.07 15.15
N THR A 73 -14.57 6.91 14.55
CA THR A 73 -15.26 5.65 14.85
C THR A 73 -14.24 4.53 15.03
N PRO A 74 -14.22 3.81 16.16
CA PRO A 74 -13.35 2.64 16.31
C PRO A 74 -13.90 1.44 15.52
N GLY A 75 -13.02 0.68 14.85
CA GLY A 75 -13.33 -0.56 14.13
C GLY A 75 -14.00 -0.37 12.76
N PHE A 76 -14.11 -1.47 12.00
CA PHE A 76 -14.71 -1.51 10.65
C PHE A 76 -14.05 -0.56 9.66
N GLN A 77 -12.73 -0.49 9.69
CA GLN A 77 -11.93 0.34 8.79
C GLN A 77 -11.00 -0.51 7.96
N CYS A 78 -10.23 0.12 7.08
CA CYS A 78 -9.28 -0.56 6.22
C CYS A 78 -8.13 -1.17 7.04
N GLU A 79 -7.75 -2.38 6.67
CA GLU A 79 -6.59 -3.11 7.20
C GLU A 79 -5.64 -3.42 6.03
N GLY A 80 -4.37 -3.73 6.32
CA GLY A 80 -3.40 -4.03 5.28
C GLY A 80 -2.31 -4.99 5.75
N LEU A 81 -1.81 -5.81 4.83
CA LEU A 81 -0.65 -6.68 4.99
C LEU A 81 0.40 -6.30 3.94
N VAL A 82 1.66 -6.17 4.36
CA VAL A 82 2.76 -5.84 3.47
C VAL A 82 3.50 -7.10 3.07
N HIS A 83 3.70 -7.27 1.77
CA HIS A 83 4.60 -8.26 1.19
C HIS A 83 5.80 -7.56 0.54
N THR A 84 6.98 -8.13 0.70
CA THR A 84 8.14 -7.81 -0.15
C THR A 84 7.89 -8.24 -1.60
N PRO A 85 8.68 -7.74 -2.58
CA PRO A 85 8.51 -8.12 -3.98
C PRO A 85 8.66 -9.62 -4.29
N ASP A 86 9.28 -10.39 -3.39
CA ASP A 86 9.40 -11.85 -3.49
C ASP A 86 8.26 -12.61 -2.77
N GLY A 87 7.31 -11.90 -2.17
CA GLY A 87 6.12 -12.45 -1.53
C GLY A 87 6.24 -12.70 -0.02
N THR A 88 7.40 -12.44 0.58
CA THR A 88 7.60 -12.59 2.03
C THR A 88 6.76 -11.55 2.79
N PRO A 89 5.91 -11.93 3.75
CA PRO A 89 5.24 -10.97 4.61
C PRO A 89 6.27 -10.25 5.51
N VAL A 90 6.09 -8.94 5.73
CA VAL A 90 6.92 -8.10 6.60
C VAL A 90 6.45 -8.16 8.05
#